data_AF-A0A511VEK7-F1
#
_entry.id   AF-A0A511VEK7-F1
#
_cell.length_a   1.000
_cell.length_b   1.000
_cell.length_c   1.000
_cell.angle_alpha   90.00
_cell.angle_beta   90.00
_cell.angle_gamma   90.00
#
_symmetry.space_group_name_H-M   'P 1'
#
loop_
_entity.id
_entity.type
_entity.pdbx_description
1 polymer ?
#
loop_
_entity_poly.entity_id
_entity_poly.type
_entity_poly.pdbx_seq_one_letter_code
_entity_poly.pdbx_strand_id
1 'polypeptide(L)'
;MKDIVMDRLSKMEDLEQRRLLKNIMTGVFLNLVEYQEEMNRKLEERVFNEVKDSEEKHDVYVTVCSRDEFDPIHEFLYPMVPEDVEEKTYDMKSLVSKVDRKEEVRLLTIFLQCSFMKIKELVDSQRTFWGEMITTGGRYRIEVRLEQNKTYLREIERLYNVFQRNGVPWKTVNHPYANKFFDVILVECEETPKEEEEILEITIDLEEYEKYKKLDKVPLWNIERVSLKNTGFPVPVADRVNFEHMLSLRKTGTEHGYLVDGDEEIIRYIKRTPEELIVVSPREKSGVWNVLKITQPVETNIGRLEYELASNRRKNSFVSGFARKQAVTVRAKGEIVRIINSFEASKYLELKHIEISERANGMKQTYGMNPFISDNVRVESDKKIMRLRFRPREGNSFILNDLMSFLVSEVQMYFPEYKCEGALS
;
A
#
# COMPACT_ATOMS: atom_id res chain seq x y z
N MET A 1 -26.71 15.33 -35.65
CA MET A 1 -27.92 16.18 -35.85
C MET A 1 -27.57 17.55 -36.45
N LYS A 2 -26.55 18.26 -35.94
CA LYS A 2 -26.02 19.52 -36.52
C LYS A 2 -25.77 19.44 -38.04
N ASP A 3 -25.16 18.37 -38.53
CA ASP A 3 -24.82 18.22 -39.97
C ASP A 3 -26.04 18.04 -40.89
N ILE A 4 -27.05 17.29 -40.44
CA ILE A 4 -28.30 17.05 -41.19
C ILE A 4 -29.10 18.35 -41.33
N VAL A 5 -29.03 19.21 -40.32
CA VAL A 5 -29.72 20.50 -40.28
C VAL A 5 -29.05 21.52 -41.21
N MET A 6 -27.72 21.54 -41.24
CA MET A 6 -26.96 22.39 -42.17
C MET A 6 -27.17 21.98 -43.63
N ASP A 7 -27.26 20.69 -43.92
CA ASP A 7 -27.54 20.16 -45.26
C ASP A 7 -28.98 20.46 -45.74
N ARG A 8 -29.97 20.50 -44.84
CA ARG A 8 -31.33 20.92 -45.21
C ARG A 8 -31.47 22.44 -45.38
N LEU A 9 -30.76 23.24 -44.58
CA LEU A 9 -30.76 24.70 -44.71
C LEU A 9 -30.08 25.18 -45.99
N SER A 10 -29.10 24.45 -46.52
CA SER A 10 -28.41 24.81 -47.77
C SER A 10 -29.24 24.57 -49.03
N LYS A 11 -30.24 23.67 -48.96
CA LYS A 11 -31.12 23.25 -50.07
C LYS A 11 -32.42 24.08 -50.20
N MET A 12 -32.62 25.10 -49.36
CA MET A 12 -33.80 25.98 -49.43
C MET A 12 -33.53 27.23 -50.27
N GLU A 13 -34.36 27.45 -51.29
CA GLU A 13 -34.29 28.59 -52.23
C GLU A 13 -34.96 29.87 -51.68
N ASP A 14 -35.99 29.74 -50.84
CA ASP A 14 -36.68 30.86 -50.20
C ASP A 14 -35.87 31.39 -48.99
N LEU A 15 -35.40 32.62 -49.11
CA LEU A 15 -34.55 33.29 -48.14
C LEU A 15 -35.29 33.63 -46.83
N GLU A 16 -36.59 33.92 -46.85
CA GLU A 16 -37.35 34.21 -45.64
C GLU A 16 -37.64 32.94 -44.85
N GLN A 17 -38.07 31.88 -45.54
CA GLN A 17 -38.29 30.57 -44.91
C GLN A 17 -36.98 30.01 -44.34
N ARG A 18 -35.86 30.15 -45.06
CA ARG A 18 -34.54 29.74 -44.58
C ARG A 18 -34.11 30.51 -43.34
N ARG A 19 -34.39 31.81 -43.27
CA ARG A 19 -34.08 32.65 -42.11
C ARG A 19 -34.95 32.27 -40.90
N LEU A 20 -36.24 32.03 -41.11
CA LEU A 20 -37.16 31.59 -40.06
C LEU A 20 -36.74 30.21 -39.50
N LEU A 21 -36.48 29.24 -40.38
CA LEU A 21 -36.04 27.90 -40.00
C LEU A 21 -34.69 27.94 -39.27
N LYS A 22 -33.74 28.74 -39.74
CA LYS A 22 -32.45 28.94 -39.05
C LYS A 22 -32.65 29.50 -37.64
N ASN A 23 -33.53 30.48 -37.46
CA ASN A 23 -33.83 31.05 -36.16
C ASN A 23 -34.48 30.04 -35.20
N ILE A 24 -35.41 29.22 -35.70
CA ILE A 24 -36.05 28.16 -34.89
C ILE A 24 -35.05 27.05 -34.54
N MET A 25 -34.24 26.61 -35.50
CA MET A 25 -33.25 25.55 -35.31
C MET A 25 -32.13 25.98 -34.36
N THR A 26 -31.61 27.21 -34.49
CA THR A 26 -30.56 27.71 -33.63
C THR A 26 -31.08 28.21 -32.29
N GLY A 27 -32.20 28.92 -32.27
CA GLY A 27 -32.74 29.53 -31.05
C GLY A 27 -33.47 28.57 -30.13
N VAL A 28 -34.10 27.52 -30.67
CA VAL A 28 -34.88 26.57 -29.87
C VAL A 28 -34.24 25.20 -29.87
N PHE A 29 -34.09 24.54 -31.03
CA PHE A 29 -33.69 23.13 -31.07
C PHE A 29 -32.24 22.88 -30.65
N LEU A 30 -31.29 23.71 -31.08
CA LEU A 30 -29.90 23.57 -30.66
C LEU A 30 -29.73 23.77 -29.15
N ASN A 31 -30.37 24.80 -28.59
CA ASN A 31 -30.39 25.05 -27.16
C ASN A 31 -31.04 23.89 -26.39
N LEU A 32 -32.10 23.27 -26.94
CA LEU A 32 -32.79 22.14 -26.31
C LEU A 32 -31.93 20.87 -26.34
N VAL A 33 -31.22 20.62 -27.43
CA VAL A 33 -30.25 19.51 -27.54
C VAL A 33 -29.08 19.72 -26.59
N GLU A 34 -28.50 20.92 -26.54
CA GLU A 34 -27.40 21.25 -25.63
C GLU A 34 -27.84 21.13 -24.16
N TYR A 35 -29.06 21.60 -23.84
CA TYR A 35 -29.65 21.42 -22.51
C TYR A 35 -29.89 19.94 -22.17
N GLN A 36 -30.35 19.14 -23.14
CA GLN A 36 -30.57 17.71 -22.95
C GLN A 36 -29.25 16.95 -22.76
N GLU A 37 -28.22 17.27 -23.55
CA GLU A 37 -26.87 16.71 -23.39
C GLU A 37 -26.28 17.09 -22.03
N GLU A 38 -26.45 18.34 -21.59
CA GLU A 38 -26.01 18.79 -20.27
C GLU A 38 -26.75 18.08 -19.14
N MET A 39 -28.07 17.92 -19.27
CA MET A 39 -28.89 17.19 -18.30
C MET A 39 -28.50 15.70 -18.24
N ASN A 40 -28.26 15.07 -19.39
CA ASN A 40 -27.77 13.69 -19.45
C ASN A 40 -26.40 13.56 -18.79
N ARG A 41 -25.48 14.48 -19.06
CA ARG A 41 -24.15 14.51 -18.42
C ARG A 41 -24.28 14.68 -16.90
N LYS A 42 -25.13 15.59 -16.43
CA LYS A 42 -25.41 15.80 -15.00
C LYS A 42 -26.03 14.57 -14.35
N LEU A 43 -26.92 13.87 -15.04
CA LEU A 43 -27.53 12.63 -14.57
C LEU A 43 -26.49 11.51 -14.48
N GLU A 44 -25.66 11.35 -15.51
CA GLU A 44 -24.55 10.40 -15.54
C GLU A 44 -23.58 10.68 -14.38
N GLU A 45 -23.12 11.92 -14.23
CA GLU A 45 -22.25 12.33 -13.11
C GLU A 45 -22.89 12.01 -11.75
N ARG A 46 -24.18 12.28 -11.57
CA ARG A 46 -24.90 11.96 -10.33
C ARG A 46 -24.93 10.46 -10.07
N VAL A 47 -25.33 9.65 -11.05
CA VAL A 47 -25.41 8.19 -10.91
C VAL A 47 -24.04 7.58 -10.64
N PHE A 48 -22.99 8.07 -11.32
CA PHE A 48 -21.63 7.62 -11.07
C PHE A 48 -21.16 8.05 -9.68
N ASN A 49 -21.42 9.28 -9.25
CA ASN A 49 -21.07 9.76 -7.91
C ASN A 49 -21.82 9.03 -6.80
N GLU A 50 -23.06 8.62 -7.02
CA GLU A 50 -23.81 7.76 -6.10
C GLU A 50 -23.18 6.38 -5.97
N VAL A 51 -22.45 5.89 -6.97
CA VAL A 51 -21.76 4.59 -6.98
C VAL A 51 -20.28 4.72 -6.58
N LYS A 52 -19.71 5.93 -6.57
CA LYS A 52 -18.31 6.17 -6.19
C LYS A 52 -18.01 5.69 -4.78
N ASP A 53 -16.79 5.18 -4.65
CA ASP A 53 -16.28 4.49 -3.49
C ASP A 53 -15.69 5.52 -2.51
N SER A 54 -16.10 5.48 -1.24
CA SER A 54 -15.46 6.29 -0.20
C SER A 54 -14.06 5.76 0.17
N GLU A 55 -13.67 4.60 -0.37
CA GLU A 55 -12.37 3.96 -0.11
C GLU A 55 -11.19 4.63 -0.82
N GLU A 56 -11.38 5.49 -1.83
CA GLU A 56 -10.27 6.16 -2.55
C GLU A 56 -9.34 6.92 -1.59
N LYS A 57 -9.89 7.44 -0.49
CA LYS A 57 -9.15 8.14 0.56
C LYS A 57 -8.16 7.25 1.33
N HIS A 58 -8.27 5.93 1.22
CA HIS A 58 -7.46 4.95 1.94
C HIS A 58 -6.48 4.18 1.02
N ASP A 59 -6.24 4.71 -0.18
CA ASP A 59 -5.20 4.18 -1.06
C ASP A 59 -3.81 4.39 -0.43
N VAL A 60 -3.05 3.31 -0.30
CA VAL A 60 -1.69 3.32 0.25
C VAL A 60 -0.70 3.28 -0.91
N TYR A 61 0.21 4.26 -0.89
CA TYR A 61 1.31 4.41 -1.82
C TYR A 61 2.61 4.21 -1.07
N VAL A 62 3.56 3.52 -1.69
CA VAL A 62 4.83 3.14 -1.08
C VAL A 62 5.98 3.20 -2.08
N THR A 63 7.17 3.54 -1.59
CA THR A 63 8.41 3.54 -2.37
C THR A 63 9.61 3.37 -1.43
N VAL A 64 10.82 3.45 -1.98
CA VAL A 64 12.08 3.48 -1.24
C VAL A 64 12.88 4.67 -1.75
N CYS A 65 13.63 5.34 -0.88
CA CYS A 65 14.61 6.34 -1.26
C CYS A 65 15.94 6.10 -0.55
N SER A 66 17.01 6.74 -1.03
CA SER A 66 18.23 6.90 -0.24
C SER A 66 17.95 7.81 0.96
N ARG A 67 18.57 7.54 2.12
CA ARG A 67 18.48 8.41 3.30
C ARG A 67 18.90 9.85 2.97
N ASP A 68 19.96 10.01 2.16
CA ASP A 68 20.49 11.32 1.77
C ASP A 68 19.57 12.10 0.81
N GLU A 69 18.64 11.42 0.14
CA GLU A 69 17.67 12.01 -0.79
C GLU A 69 16.31 12.25 -0.13
N PHE A 70 16.15 11.85 1.14
CA PHE A 70 14.90 12.06 1.86
C PHE A 70 14.69 13.53 2.16
N ASP A 71 13.55 14.08 1.74
CA ASP A 71 13.11 15.44 2.05
C ASP A 71 12.20 15.42 3.28
N PRO A 72 12.62 15.96 4.44
CA PRO A 72 11.79 15.99 5.66
C PRO A 72 10.52 16.84 5.54
N ILE A 73 10.44 17.71 4.51
CA ILE A 73 9.29 18.60 4.25
C ILE A 73 8.36 17.95 3.20
N HIS A 74 8.64 16.73 2.75
CA HIS A 74 7.81 16.05 1.77
C HIS A 74 6.37 15.87 2.28
N GLU A 75 5.42 16.54 1.62
CA GLU A 75 4.01 16.57 2.06
C GLU A 75 3.20 15.33 1.68
N PHE A 76 3.83 14.25 1.21
CA PHE A 76 3.12 13.08 0.67
C PHE A 76 3.76 11.75 1.05
N LEU A 77 5.09 11.66 1.08
CA LEU A 77 5.81 10.44 1.45
C LEU A 77 6.53 10.64 2.78
N TYR A 78 6.23 9.75 3.72
CA TYR A 78 6.77 9.75 5.08
C TYR A 78 7.51 8.42 5.32
N PRO A 79 8.54 8.40 6.18
CA PRO A 79 9.19 7.16 6.56
C PRO A 79 8.21 6.25 7.32
N MET A 80 8.21 4.95 7.00
CA MET A 80 7.40 3.98 7.76
C MET A 80 7.82 3.95 9.24
N VAL A 81 9.13 4.03 9.46
CA VAL A 81 9.80 4.06 10.76
C VAL A 81 10.63 5.34 10.82
N PRO A 82 10.25 6.35 11.62
CA PRO A 82 10.97 7.63 11.69
C PRO A 82 12.45 7.48 12.01
N GLU A 83 12.81 6.48 12.82
CA GLU A 83 14.17 6.16 13.24
C GLU A 83 15.09 5.74 12.08
N ASP A 84 14.54 5.32 10.93
CA ASP A 84 15.35 4.92 9.76
C ASP A 84 16.03 6.11 9.07
N VAL A 85 15.56 7.33 9.31
CA VAL A 85 16.15 8.57 8.75
C VAL A 85 17.31 9.06 9.63
N GLU A 86 17.39 8.62 10.89
CA GLU A 86 18.44 9.00 11.81
C GLU A 86 19.77 8.28 11.49
N GLU A 87 20.89 8.95 11.77
CA GLU A 87 22.20 8.28 11.70
C GLU A 87 22.31 7.24 12.82
N LYS A 88 22.64 6.00 12.44
CA LYS A 88 22.82 4.91 13.40
C LYS A 88 24.13 5.14 14.15
N THR A 89 24.02 5.38 15.46
CA THR A 89 25.16 5.37 16.37
C THR A 89 25.31 3.96 16.97
N TYR A 90 26.52 3.42 16.94
CA TYR A 90 26.80 2.11 17.52
C TYR A 90 27.25 2.27 18.97
N ASP A 91 26.45 1.78 19.92
CA ASP A 91 26.90 1.68 21.31
C ASP A 91 27.79 0.45 21.49
N MET A 92 29.10 0.69 21.50
CA MET A 92 30.12 -0.34 21.58
C MET A 92 30.11 -1.11 22.90
N LYS A 93 29.68 -0.49 24.02
CA LYS A 93 29.50 -1.21 25.29
C LYS A 93 28.38 -2.24 25.18
N SER A 94 27.29 -1.88 24.50
CA SER A 94 26.19 -2.80 24.24
C SER A 94 26.59 -3.92 23.27
N LEU A 95 27.50 -3.64 22.33
CA LEU A 95 27.96 -4.61 21.35
C LEU A 95 28.89 -5.64 21.99
N VAL A 96 29.94 -5.20 22.68
CA VAL A 96 30.92 -6.07 23.35
C VAL A 96 30.23 -6.96 24.39
N SER A 97 29.35 -6.38 25.22
CA SER A 97 28.60 -7.16 26.21
C SER A 97 27.66 -8.20 25.61
N LYS A 98 27.09 -7.95 24.42
CA LYS A 98 26.26 -8.93 23.69
C LYS A 98 27.10 -10.01 23.03
N VAL A 99 28.25 -9.66 22.46
CA VAL A 99 29.20 -10.63 21.90
C VAL A 99 29.71 -11.58 22.99
N ASP A 100 30.09 -11.06 24.16
CA ASP A 100 30.53 -11.87 25.30
C ASP A 100 29.43 -12.82 25.81
N ARG A 101 28.17 -12.40 25.73
CA ARG A 101 26.99 -13.21 26.11
C ARG A 101 26.51 -14.15 25.00
N LYS A 102 27.14 -14.14 23.82
CA LYS A 102 26.70 -14.86 22.62
C LYS A 102 25.24 -14.52 22.23
N GLU A 103 24.83 -13.28 22.45
CA GLU A 103 23.55 -12.76 21.98
C GLU A 103 23.67 -12.31 20.52
N GLU A 104 22.57 -12.41 19.76
CA GLU A 104 22.53 -11.96 18.37
C GLU A 104 22.68 -10.44 18.30
N VAL A 105 23.74 -9.97 17.62
CA VAL A 105 24.01 -8.55 17.41
C VAL A 105 23.65 -8.18 15.97
N ARG A 106 22.67 -7.29 15.82
CA ARG A 106 22.39 -6.64 14.54
C ARG A 106 23.39 -5.52 14.30
N LEU A 107 24.18 -5.66 13.23
CA LEU A 107 25.13 -4.64 12.79
C LEU A 107 24.38 -3.57 11.98
N LEU A 108 23.90 -3.90 10.81
CA LEU A 108 23.25 -2.94 9.91
C LEU A 108 22.09 -3.57 9.16
N THR A 109 21.33 -2.75 8.44
CA THR A 109 20.21 -3.20 7.60
C THR A 109 20.55 -2.87 6.15
N ILE A 110 20.46 -3.85 5.27
CA ILE A 110 20.69 -3.70 3.83
C ILE A 110 19.39 -3.87 3.05
N PHE A 111 19.32 -3.26 1.87
CA PHE A 111 18.27 -3.48 0.90
C PHE A 111 18.82 -4.30 -0.29
N LEU A 112 18.16 -5.40 -0.64
CA LEU A 112 18.54 -6.26 -1.77
C LEU A 112 17.64 -6.00 -2.98
N GLN A 113 18.16 -5.31 -3.98
CA GLN A 113 17.46 -4.98 -5.23
C GLN A 113 17.41 -6.17 -6.20
N CYS A 114 16.79 -7.28 -5.80
CA CYS A 114 16.65 -8.49 -6.62
C CYS A 114 15.24 -9.09 -6.59
N SER A 115 15.00 -10.06 -7.47
CA SER A 115 13.70 -10.73 -7.56
C SER A 115 13.42 -11.58 -6.33
N PHE A 116 12.12 -11.77 -6.03
CA PHE A 116 11.69 -12.65 -4.93
C PHE A 116 12.31 -14.05 -5.03
N MET A 117 12.50 -14.58 -6.24
CA MET A 117 13.11 -15.91 -6.43
C MET A 117 14.54 -15.98 -5.89
N LYS A 118 15.34 -14.92 -6.07
CA LYS A 118 16.71 -14.84 -5.54
C LYS A 118 16.73 -14.63 -4.04
N ILE A 119 15.82 -13.80 -3.53
CA ILE A 119 15.66 -13.62 -2.08
C ILE A 119 15.30 -14.95 -1.43
N LYS A 120 14.40 -15.71 -2.04
CA LYS A 120 14.00 -17.01 -1.54
C LYS A 120 15.16 -18.00 -1.55
N GLU A 121 15.95 -18.06 -2.61
CA GLU A 121 17.17 -18.87 -2.68
C GLU A 121 18.16 -18.51 -1.55
N LEU A 122 18.37 -17.22 -1.30
CA LEU A 122 19.20 -16.74 -0.20
C LEU A 122 18.67 -17.19 1.16
N VAL A 123 17.39 -16.98 1.43
CA VAL A 123 16.75 -17.33 2.70
C VAL A 123 16.74 -18.85 2.93
N ASP A 124 16.45 -19.63 1.89
CA ASP A 124 16.41 -21.10 1.96
C ASP A 124 17.82 -21.69 2.15
N SER A 125 18.88 -21.00 1.69
CA SER A 125 20.27 -21.47 1.82
C SER A 125 20.84 -21.35 3.24
N GLN A 126 20.34 -20.42 4.06
CA GLN A 126 20.83 -20.12 5.42
C GLN A 126 22.35 -19.97 5.54
N ARG A 127 23.01 -19.51 4.47
CA ARG A 127 24.46 -19.33 4.41
C ARG A 127 24.95 -18.13 5.23
N THR A 128 26.21 -18.21 5.66
CA THR A 128 26.95 -17.09 6.24
C THR A 128 27.83 -16.41 5.19
N PHE A 129 28.24 -15.18 5.50
CA PHE A 129 29.07 -14.33 4.66
C PHE A 129 30.21 -13.74 5.47
N TRP A 130 31.32 -13.42 4.80
CA TRP A 130 32.47 -12.79 5.42
C TRP A 130 32.44 -11.28 5.26
N GLY A 131 32.95 -10.57 6.26
CA GLY A 131 33.10 -9.13 6.24
C GLY A 131 34.30 -8.66 7.06
N GLU A 132 34.51 -7.35 7.02
CA GLU A 132 35.52 -6.62 7.79
C GLU A 132 34.82 -5.49 8.57
N MET A 133 35.09 -5.43 9.88
CA MET A 133 34.69 -4.33 10.75
C MET A 133 35.93 -3.49 11.08
N ILE A 134 35.89 -2.23 10.68
CA ILE A 134 36.96 -1.26 10.92
C ILE A 134 36.57 -0.40 12.11
N THR A 135 37.43 -0.38 13.11
CA THR A 135 37.27 0.44 14.32
C THR A 135 38.45 1.39 14.50
N THR A 136 38.39 2.26 15.49
CA THR A 136 39.54 3.06 15.93
C THR A 136 40.72 2.23 16.45
N GLY A 137 40.48 0.99 16.90
CA GLY A 137 41.51 0.10 17.44
C GLY A 137 42.15 -0.84 16.42
N GLY A 138 41.50 -1.11 15.29
CA GLY A 138 42.01 -2.03 14.28
C GLY A 138 40.95 -2.54 13.30
N ARG A 139 41.31 -3.56 12.54
CA ARG A 139 40.43 -4.25 11.58
C ARG A 139 40.14 -5.65 12.07
N TYR A 140 38.87 -5.99 12.15
CA TYR A 140 38.40 -7.28 12.64
C TYR A 140 37.67 -8.02 11.53
N ARG A 141 38.03 -9.28 11.33
CA ARG A 141 37.30 -10.14 10.41
C ARG A 141 36.06 -10.69 11.10
N ILE A 142 34.92 -10.55 10.43
CA ILE A 142 33.61 -10.93 10.96
C ILE A 142 32.92 -11.93 10.04
N GLU A 143 32.22 -12.88 10.64
CA GLU A 143 31.26 -13.74 9.98
C GLU A 143 29.84 -13.26 10.30
N VAL A 144 29.00 -13.12 9.28
CA VAL A 144 27.65 -12.59 9.41
C VAL A 144 26.61 -13.48 8.72
N ARG A 145 25.38 -13.45 9.23
CA ARG A 145 24.22 -14.07 8.61
C ARG A 145 23.21 -12.98 8.25
N LEU A 146 22.51 -13.18 7.14
CA LEU A 146 21.40 -12.30 6.76
C LEU A 146 20.08 -12.86 7.30
N GLU A 147 19.36 -12.02 8.03
CA GLU A 147 17.99 -12.31 8.47
C GLU A 147 17.00 -11.33 7.82
N GLN A 148 15.87 -11.84 7.34
CA GLN A 148 14.86 -10.98 6.73
C GLN A 148 14.26 -10.03 7.77
N ASN A 149 14.38 -8.73 7.53
CA ASN A 149 13.85 -7.71 8.44
C ASN A 149 12.32 -7.65 8.34
N LYS A 150 11.63 -8.00 9.44
CA LYS A 150 10.16 -8.04 9.51
C LYS A 150 9.53 -6.73 10.01
N THR A 151 10.32 -5.69 10.27
CA THR A 151 9.85 -4.43 10.87
C THR A 151 8.75 -3.78 10.02
N TYR A 152 8.98 -3.65 8.72
CA TYR A 152 8.01 -3.04 7.81
C TYR A 152 6.75 -3.90 7.62
N LEU A 153 6.88 -5.24 7.71
CA LEU A 153 5.73 -6.14 7.69
C LEU A 153 4.87 -5.99 8.94
N ARG A 154 5.49 -5.79 10.11
CA ARG A 154 4.78 -5.50 11.37
C ARG A 154 4.05 -4.16 11.32
N GLU A 155 4.61 -3.14 10.66
CA GLU A 155 3.90 -1.87 10.47
C GLU A 155 2.67 -2.03 9.55
N ILE A 156 2.75 -2.87 8.52
CA ILE A 156 1.58 -3.22 7.67
C ILE A 156 0.53 -3.99 8.49
N GLU A 157 0.94 -4.93 9.35
CA GLU A 157 0.05 -5.66 10.25
C GLU A 157 -0.62 -4.72 11.27
N ARG A 158 0.14 -3.77 11.82
CA ARG A 158 -0.39 -2.73 12.72
C ARG A 158 -1.43 -1.86 12.00
N LEU A 159 -1.15 -1.49 10.75
CA LEU A 159 -2.10 -0.77 9.91
C LEU A 159 -3.39 -1.59 9.70
N TYR A 160 -3.29 -2.90 9.43
CA TYR A 160 -4.46 -3.77 9.33
C TYR A 160 -5.35 -3.72 10.58
N ASN A 161 -4.76 -3.83 11.77
CA ASN A 161 -5.51 -3.74 13.03
C ASN A 161 -6.22 -2.39 13.17
N VAL A 162 -5.55 -1.30 12.77
CA VAL A 162 -6.16 0.03 12.76
C VAL A 162 -7.35 0.09 11.79
N PHE A 163 -7.24 -0.46 10.57
CA PHE A 163 -8.36 -0.54 9.62
C PHE A 163 -9.57 -1.28 10.22
N GLN A 164 -9.35 -2.44 10.85
CA GLN A 164 -10.41 -3.23 11.49
C GLN A 164 -11.13 -2.44 12.58
N ARG A 165 -10.40 -1.81 13.51
CA ARG A 165 -10.96 -0.97 14.58
C ARG A 165 -11.76 0.21 14.06
N ASN A 166 -11.36 0.69 12.88
CA ASN A 166 -12.00 1.82 12.21
C ASN A 166 -13.26 1.42 11.42
N GLY A 167 -13.58 0.13 11.33
CA GLY A 167 -14.68 -0.39 10.53
C GLY A 167 -14.48 -0.14 9.03
N VAL A 168 -13.22 0.02 8.59
CA VAL A 168 -12.87 0.26 7.20
C VAL A 168 -12.40 -1.06 6.58
N PRO A 169 -12.95 -1.48 5.42
CA PRO A 169 -12.51 -2.70 4.75
C PRO A 169 -11.01 -2.70 4.48
N TRP A 170 -10.35 -3.82 4.79
CA TRP A 170 -8.94 -3.99 4.46
C TRP A 170 -8.75 -4.21 2.97
N LYS A 171 -7.70 -3.58 2.45
CA LYS A 171 -7.18 -3.77 1.11
C LYS A 171 -5.69 -4.01 1.25
N THR A 172 -5.19 -5.11 0.70
CA THR A 172 -3.78 -5.50 0.80
C THR A 172 -2.90 -4.32 0.40
N VAL A 173 -1.85 -4.05 1.17
CA VAL A 173 -0.89 -3.02 0.80
C VAL A 173 0.05 -3.60 -0.26
N ASN A 174 0.12 -2.96 -1.43
CA ASN A 174 1.04 -3.35 -2.49
C ASN A 174 2.43 -2.80 -2.18
N HIS A 175 3.18 -3.47 -1.30
CA HIS A 175 4.51 -3.06 -0.89
C HIS A 175 5.59 -4.00 -1.41
N PRO A 176 6.03 -3.85 -2.68
CA PRO A 176 6.97 -4.79 -3.28
C PRO A 176 8.37 -4.74 -2.67
N TYR A 177 8.70 -3.67 -1.94
CA TYR A 177 10.02 -3.47 -1.36
C TYR A 177 10.20 -4.00 0.08
N ALA A 178 9.11 -4.20 0.84
CA ALA A 178 9.19 -4.44 2.29
C ALA A 178 9.94 -5.74 2.63
N ASN A 179 9.77 -6.78 1.80
CA ASN A 179 10.41 -8.08 1.99
C ASN A 179 11.89 -8.12 1.55
N LYS A 180 12.44 -7.01 1.06
CA LYS A 180 13.79 -6.95 0.50
C LYS A 180 14.82 -6.33 1.45
N PHE A 181 14.40 -6.01 2.68
CA PHE A 181 15.29 -5.53 3.74
C PHE A 181 15.81 -6.70 4.57
N PHE A 182 17.12 -6.70 4.84
CA PHE A 182 17.81 -7.74 5.60
C PHE A 182 18.64 -7.12 6.70
N ASP A 183 18.50 -7.65 7.90
CA ASP A 183 19.37 -7.34 9.02
C ASP A 183 20.61 -8.22 8.94
N VAL A 184 21.78 -7.60 9.05
CA VAL A 184 23.06 -8.27 9.13
C VAL A 184 23.31 -8.61 10.59
N ILE A 185 23.29 -9.90 10.90
CA ILE A 185 23.51 -10.41 12.25
C ILE A 185 24.94 -10.95 12.35
N LEU A 186 25.69 -10.46 13.33
CA LEU A 186 27.02 -10.97 13.64
C LEU A 186 26.92 -12.40 14.20
N VAL A 187 27.67 -13.33 13.62
CA VAL A 187 27.76 -14.73 14.05
C VAL A 187 29.03 -14.94 14.85
N GLU A 188 30.17 -14.54 14.28
CA GLU A 188 31.48 -14.70 14.89
C GLU A 188 32.37 -13.49 14.56
N CYS A 189 33.26 -13.15 15.48
CA CYS A 189 34.27 -12.10 15.34
C CYS A 189 35.60 -12.68 15.81
N GLU A 190 36.62 -12.71 14.94
CA GLU A 190 37.89 -13.39 15.26
C GLU A 190 38.58 -12.82 16.51
N GLU A 191 38.50 -11.50 16.69
CA GLU A 191 38.94 -10.81 17.91
C GLU A 191 37.83 -9.86 18.36
N THR A 192 37.49 -9.88 19.66
CA THR A 192 36.48 -8.98 20.22
C THR A 192 37.05 -7.56 20.33
N PRO A 193 36.40 -6.55 19.72
CA PRO A 193 36.82 -5.15 19.89
C PRO A 193 36.76 -4.72 21.35
N LYS A 194 37.59 -3.75 21.75
CA LYS A 194 37.50 -3.17 23.10
C LYS A 194 36.28 -2.24 23.23
N GLU A 195 35.75 -2.11 24.45
CA GLU A 195 34.60 -1.23 24.74
C GLU A 195 34.83 0.26 24.43
N GLU A 196 36.10 0.67 24.36
CA GLU A 196 36.55 2.05 24.12
C GLU A 196 36.71 2.37 22.62
N GLU A 197 36.67 1.34 21.76
CA GLU A 197 36.79 1.50 20.31
C GLU A 197 35.48 1.99 19.71
N GLU A 198 35.55 2.76 18.62
CA GLU A 198 34.38 3.20 17.86
C GLU A 198 34.36 2.52 16.49
N ILE A 199 33.20 2.05 16.04
CA ILE A 199 33.03 1.49 14.69
C ILE A 199 33.04 2.63 13.69
N LEU A 200 33.98 2.58 12.75
CA LEU A 200 34.11 3.54 11.66
C LEU A 200 33.37 3.03 10.42
N GLU A 201 33.53 1.75 10.10
CA GLU A 201 32.97 1.15 8.88
C GLU A 201 32.74 -0.35 9.06
N ILE A 202 31.68 -0.86 8.44
CA ILE A 202 31.40 -2.30 8.35
C ILE A 202 31.20 -2.63 6.88
N THR A 203 32.08 -3.48 6.35
CA THR A 203 32.02 -3.97 4.97
C THR A 203 31.73 -5.45 4.97
N ILE A 204 30.76 -5.88 4.15
CA ILE A 204 30.33 -7.28 4.05
C ILE A 204 30.40 -7.68 2.59
N ASP A 205 31.01 -8.83 2.28
CA ASP A 205 31.00 -9.40 0.94
C ASP A 205 29.84 -10.38 0.80
N LEU A 206 28.82 -10.01 0.03
CA LEU A 206 27.66 -10.87 -0.24
C LEU A 206 27.85 -11.77 -1.46
N GLU A 207 29.08 -11.92 -1.94
CA GLU A 207 29.47 -12.77 -3.07
C GLU A 207 28.58 -12.50 -4.31
N GLU A 208 27.82 -13.48 -4.80
CA GLU A 208 26.97 -13.30 -5.97
C GLU A 208 25.81 -12.29 -5.78
N TYR A 209 25.49 -11.96 -4.52
CA TYR A 209 24.43 -11.01 -4.15
C TYR A 209 24.94 -9.57 -4.00
N GLU A 210 26.26 -9.35 -4.01
CA GLU A 210 26.88 -8.05 -3.78
C GLU A 210 26.36 -6.98 -4.76
N LYS A 211 26.16 -7.34 -6.03
CA LYS A 211 25.57 -6.47 -7.06
C LYS A 211 24.15 -5.97 -6.76
N TYR A 212 23.43 -6.62 -5.86
CA TYR A 212 22.07 -6.26 -5.44
C TYR A 212 22.05 -5.45 -4.15
N LYS A 213 23.17 -5.39 -3.42
CA LYS A 213 23.28 -4.69 -2.15
C LYS A 213 23.13 -3.19 -2.34
N LYS A 214 22.24 -2.59 -1.56
CA LYS A 214 22.07 -1.14 -1.40
C LYS A 214 22.06 -0.82 0.10
N LEU A 215 22.83 0.19 0.47
CA LEU A 215 22.90 0.72 1.83
C LEU A 215 22.00 1.94 1.97
N ASP A 216 21.72 2.31 3.22
CA ASP A 216 21.02 3.55 3.59
C ASP A 216 19.72 3.78 2.81
N LYS A 217 18.95 2.72 2.63
CA LYS A 217 17.62 2.77 1.99
C LYS A 217 16.54 2.89 3.05
N VAL A 218 15.61 3.80 2.82
CA VAL A 218 14.47 4.08 3.72
C VAL A 218 13.17 3.81 2.98
N PRO A 219 12.30 2.90 3.47
CA PRO A 219 10.98 2.71 2.90
C PRO A 219 10.04 3.83 3.32
N LEU A 220 9.35 4.37 2.33
CA LEU A 220 8.40 5.47 2.49
C LEU A 220 6.98 5.00 2.17
N TRP A 221 6.01 5.62 2.82
CA TRP A 221 4.58 5.46 2.54
C TRP A 221 3.81 6.78 2.65
N ASN A 222 2.58 6.84 2.17
CA ASN A 222 1.75 8.04 2.26
C ASN A 222 0.95 8.18 3.57
N ILE A 223 1.47 7.66 4.68
CA ILE A 223 0.78 7.67 5.97
C ILE A 223 1.56 8.51 6.98
N GLU A 224 0.92 9.59 7.42
CA GLU A 224 1.42 10.50 8.44
C GLU A 224 0.78 10.16 9.80
N ARG A 225 1.58 10.05 10.86
CA ARG A 225 1.07 9.89 12.23
C ARG A 225 0.80 11.29 12.80
N VAL A 226 -0.47 11.62 13.02
CA VAL A 226 -0.89 12.94 13.53
C VAL A 226 -1.61 12.82 14.87
N SER A 227 -1.45 13.84 15.72
CA SER A 227 -2.13 13.95 17.01
C SER A 227 -3.25 14.99 16.93
N LEU A 228 -4.51 14.54 17.02
CA LEU A 228 -5.68 15.42 16.97
C LEU A 228 -6.27 15.63 18.36
N LYS A 229 -6.58 16.88 18.70
CA LYS A 229 -7.27 17.24 19.94
C LYS A 229 -8.78 17.28 19.72
N ASN A 230 -9.52 16.91 20.76
CA ASN A 230 -10.97 17.12 20.81
C ASN A 230 -11.35 18.58 20.50
N THR A 231 -12.38 18.74 19.66
CA THR A 231 -13.08 20.00 19.43
C THR A 231 -14.14 20.14 20.51
N GLY A 232 -13.82 20.86 21.59
CA GLY A 232 -14.71 21.00 22.74
C GLY A 232 -14.71 19.81 23.70
N PHE A 233 -15.76 19.73 24.52
CA PHE A 233 -15.94 18.66 25.50
C PHE A 233 -16.66 17.46 24.88
N PRO A 234 -16.34 16.22 25.30
CA PRO A 234 -17.05 15.04 24.84
C PRO A 234 -18.53 15.11 25.23
N VAL A 235 -19.41 14.72 24.30
CA VAL A 235 -20.86 14.79 24.51
C VAL A 235 -21.38 13.39 24.88
N PRO A 236 -22.12 13.21 25.99
CA PRO A 236 -22.65 11.90 26.35
C PRO A 236 -23.66 11.41 25.30
N VAL A 237 -23.53 10.14 24.92
CA VAL A 237 -24.47 9.44 24.06
C VAL A 237 -25.71 9.04 24.88
N ALA A 238 -26.80 8.64 24.21
CA ALA A 238 -28.07 8.26 24.85
C ALA A 238 -27.93 7.18 25.95
N ASP A 239 -26.93 6.30 25.85
CA ASP A 239 -26.65 5.28 26.87
C ASP A 239 -26.03 5.83 28.17
N ARG A 240 -25.53 7.08 28.15
CA ARG A 240 -24.79 7.75 29.23
C ARG A 240 -23.56 7.01 29.74
N VAL A 241 -23.09 6.01 29.00
CA VAL A 241 -21.87 5.25 29.27
C VAL A 241 -20.77 5.68 28.31
N ASN A 242 -21.13 6.07 27.10
CA ASN A 242 -20.20 6.49 26.06
C ASN A 242 -20.33 7.97 25.76
N PHE A 243 -19.24 8.54 25.24
CA PHE A 243 -19.10 9.94 24.89
C PHE A 243 -18.63 10.08 23.44
N GLU A 244 -19.14 11.08 22.74
CA GLU A 244 -18.73 11.46 21.40
C GLU A 244 -17.58 12.48 21.47
N HIS A 245 -16.43 12.10 20.93
CA HIS A 245 -15.25 12.95 20.78
C HIS A 245 -15.15 13.44 19.33
N MET A 246 -15.35 14.74 19.12
CA MET A 246 -15.27 15.36 17.80
C MET A 246 -13.83 15.79 17.49
N LEU A 247 -13.29 15.38 16.35
CA LEU A 247 -11.96 15.75 15.85
C LEU A 247 -12.11 16.50 14.53
N SER A 248 -11.64 17.74 14.47
CA SER A 248 -11.73 18.55 13.24
C SER A 248 -10.61 18.23 12.27
N LEU A 249 -10.96 18.05 10.99
CA LEU A 249 -10.03 17.74 9.89
C LEU A 249 -9.67 18.97 9.05
N ARG A 250 -10.28 20.13 9.31
CA ARG A 250 -10.12 21.35 8.48
C ARG A 250 -8.67 21.82 8.37
N LYS A 251 -7.87 21.62 9.42
CA LYS A 251 -6.45 22.02 9.43
C LYS A 251 -5.53 21.00 8.76
N THR A 252 -5.95 19.73 8.71
CA THR A 252 -5.11 18.63 8.22
C THR A 252 -5.43 18.24 6.78
N GLY A 253 -6.55 18.71 6.21
CA GLY A 253 -6.98 18.47 4.82
C GLY A 253 -8.15 17.49 4.75
N THR A 254 -9.28 17.89 4.16
CA THR A 254 -10.51 17.07 4.09
C THR A 254 -10.49 16.01 2.98
N GLU A 255 -9.56 16.16 2.05
CA GLU A 255 -9.30 15.27 0.92
C GLU A 255 -8.64 13.95 1.36
N HIS A 256 -7.95 13.92 2.49
CA HIS A 256 -7.20 12.76 2.98
C HIS A 256 -8.06 11.72 3.69
N GLY A 257 -7.55 10.50 3.78
CA GLY A 257 -8.12 9.44 4.61
C GLY A 257 -7.64 9.55 6.06
N TYR A 258 -8.48 9.14 7.01
CA TYR A 258 -8.13 9.19 8.42
C TYR A 258 -8.61 7.96 9.18
N LEU A 259 -7.70 7.39 9.95
CA LEU A 259 -7.96 6.23 10.79
C LEU A 259 -7.47 6.52 12.21
N VAL A 260 -8.33 6.32 13.21
CA VAL A 260 -7.96 6.54 14.61
C VAL A 260 -7.14 5.35 15.11
N ASP A 261 -5.93 5.60 15.59
CA ASP A 261 -5.05 4.61 16.19
C ASP A 261 -5.24 4.63 17.72
N GLY A 262 -6.06 3.71 18.22
CA GLY A 262 -6.34 3.56 19.65
C GLY A 262 -6.80 2.15 20.00
N ASP A 263 -6.83 1.84 21.29
CA ASP A 263 -7.14 0.49 21.77
C ASP A 263 -8.63 0.15 21.64
N GLU A 264 -8.92 -1.13 21.41
CA GLU A 264 -10.29 -1.67 21.27
C GLU A 264 -11.15 -1.46 22.51
N GLU A 265 -10.56 -1.44 23.69
CA GLU A 265 -11.29 -1.17 24.94
C GLU A 265 -11.82 0.27 24.98
N ILE A 266 -11.14 1.17 24.27
CA ILE A 266 -11.38 2.61 24.24
C ILE A 266 -12.31 3.01 23.08
N ILE A 267 -12.27 2.34 21.93
CA ILE A 267 -13.05 2.75 20.75
C ILE A 267 -14.24 1.81 20.55
N ARG A 268 -15.47 2.34 20.63
CA ARG A 268 -16.70 1.58 20.36
C ARG A 268 -17.02 1.56 18.87
N TYR A 269 -17.06 2.74 18.27
CA TYR A 269 -17.19 2.91 16.83
C TYR A 269 -16.75 4.33 16.44
N ILE A 270 -16.55 4.55 15.14
CA ILE A 270 -16.12 5.84 14.58
C ILE A 270 -17.12 6.25 13.50
N LYS A 271 -17.71 7.44 13.64
CA LYS A 271 -18.50 8.07 12.58
C LYS A 271 -17.61 9.04 11.81
N ARG A 272 -17.80 9.13 10.50
CA ARG A 272 -17.03 9.98 9.61
C ARG A 272 -17.95 10.95 8.89
N THR A 273 -17.59 12.23 8.92
CA THR A 273 -18.18 13.26 8.08
C THR A 273 -17.07 13.87 7.22
N PRO A 274 -17.39 14.68 6.18
CA PRO A 274 -16.36 15.29 5.34
C PRO A 274 -15.33 16.15 6.10
N GLU A 275 -15.73 16.78 7.20
CA GLU A 275 -14.89 17.75 7.93
C GLU A 275 -14.46 17.27 9.33
N GLU A 276 -15.06 16.20 9.84
CA GLU A 276 -14.90 15.76 11.22
C GLU A 276 -14.93 14.23 11.37
N LEU A 277 -14.10 13.73 12.30
CA LEU A 277 -14.21 12.37 12.83
C LEU A 277 -14.88 12.43 14.20
N ILE A 278 -15.84 11.54 14.43
CA ILE A 278 -16.51 11.42 15.72
C ILE A 278 -16.18 10.05 16.29
N VAL A 279 -15.35 10.04 17.33
CA VAL A 279 -14.94 8.82 18.04
C VAL A 279 -15.85 8.60 19.22
N VAL A 280 -16.49 7.43 19.29
CA VAL A 280 -17.34 7.07 20.43
C VAL A 280 -16.58 6.17 21.38
N SER A 281 -16.44 6.61 22.63
CA SER A 281 -15.57 6.02 23.64
C SER A 281 -16.19 6.10 25.04
N PRO A 282 -15.87 5.19 25.97
CA PRO A 282 -16.22 5.35 27.39
C PRO A 282 -15.39 6.43 28.09
N ARG A 283 -14.46 7.11 27.40
CA ARG A 283 -13.66 8.21 27.97
C ARG A 283 -14.52 9.46 28.15
N GLU A 284 -14.68 9.92 29.40
CA GLU A 284 -15.47 11.14 29.67
C GLU A 284 -14.70 12.43 29.37
N LYS A 285 -13.37 12.41 29.46
CA LYS A 285 -12.52 13.62 29.38
C LYS A 285 -12.02 13.85 27.97
N SER A 286 -11.91 15.14 27.60
CA SER A 286 -11.18 15.55 26.39
C SER A 286 -9.73 15.05 26.44
N GLY A 287 -9.22 14.62 25.29
CA GLY A 287 -7.87 14.11 25.17
C GLY A 287 -7.26 14.39 23.81
N VAL A 288 -6.04 13.87 23.64
CA VAL A 288 -5.37 13.77 22.35
C VAL A 288 -5.62 12.36 21.80
N TRP A 289 -5.94 12.29 20.51
CA TRP A 289 -6.13 11.05 19.78
C TRP A 289 -5.01 10.92 18.75
N ASN A 290 -4.40 9.74 18.69
CA ASN A 290 -3.49 9.39 17.62
C ASN A 290 -4.32 8.99 16.39
N VAL A 291 -3.97 9.56 15.25
CA VAL A 291 -4.68 9.35 13.99
C VAL A 291 -3.65 9.12 12.90
N LEU A 292 -3.86 8.10 12.08
CA LEU A 292 -3.14 7.87 10.84
C LEU A 292 -3.85 8.66 9.74
N LYS A 293 -3.16 9.63 9.17
CA LYS A 293 -3.61 10.40 8.01
C LYS A 293 -3.02 9.76 6.76
N ILE A 294 -3.87 9.24 5.89
CA ILE A 294 -3.49 8.69 4.58
C ILE A 294 -3.57 9.82 3.55
N THR A 295 -2.41 10.38 3.25
CA THR A 295 -2.28 11.56 2.40
C THR A 295 -2.54 11.20 0.94
N GLN A 296 -3.35 12.02 0.26
CA GLN A 296 -3.69 11.80 -1.14
C GLN A 296 -2.62 12.44 -2.03
N PRO A 297 -2.28 11.82 -3.17
CA PRO A 297 -1.26 12.36 -4.06
C PRO A 297 -1.72 13.71 -4.64
N VAL A 298 -0.81 14.68 -4.64
CA VAL A 298 -0.97 15.95 -5.34
C VAL A 298 -0.14 15.88 -6.63
N GLU A 299 -0.77 16.04 -7.80
CA GLU A 299 -0.15 15.84 -9.12
C GLU A 299 1.15 16.65 -9.34
N THR A 300 1.32 17.77 -8.63
CA THR A 300 2.47 18.68 -8.74
C THR A 300 3.70 18.29 -7.90
N ASN A 301 3.60 17.35 -6.96
CA ASN A 301 4.62 17.20 -5.89
C ASN A 301 5.35 15.84 -5.87
N ILE A 302 5.15 14.98 -6.87
CA ILE A 302 5.91 13.71 -6.96
C ILE A 302 7.18 14.00 -7.75
N GLY A 303 8.26 14.34 -7.04
CA GLY A 303 9.58 14.54 -7.62
C GLY A 303 10.13 13.28 -8.31
N ARG A 304 11.38 13.33 -8.78
CA ARG A 304 12.05 12.17 -9.38
C ARG A 304 12.36 11.14 -8.30
N LEU A 305 11.57 10.08 -8.22
CA LEU A 305 11.78 8.97 -7.30
C LEU A 305 12.83 7.99 -7.86
N GLU A 306 13.73 7.48 -7.00
CA GLU A 306 14.70 6.44 -7.36
C GLU A 306 13.99 5.11 -7.70
N TYR A 307 12.98 4.76 -6.90
CA TYR A 307 12.15 3.57 -7.08
C TYR A 307 10.72 3.95 -7.47
N GLU A 308 10.07 3.10 -8.28
CA GLU A 308 8.70 3.33 -8.72
C GLU A 308 7.74 3.42 -7.53
N LEU A 309 6.79 4.36 -7.59
CA LEU A 309 5.70 4.42 -6.65
C LEU A 309 4.73 3.24 -6.86
N ALA A 310 4.72 2.30 -5.94
CA ALA A 310 3.75 1.21 -5.90
C ALA A 310 2.53 1.63 -5.09
N SER A 311 1.34 1.18 -5.49
CA SER A 311 0.11 1.47 -4.76
C SER A 311 -0.85 0.30 -4.80
N ASN A 312 -1.75 0.25 -3.82
CA ASN A 312 -2.91 -0.64 -3.86
C ASN A 312 -4.14 0.04 -4.49
N ARG A 313 -3.95 1.12 -5.26
CA ARG A 313 -5.03 1.86 -5.91
C ARG A 313 -5.77 1.01 -6.92
N ARG A 314 -7.08 1.20 -6.96
CA ARG A 314 -7.95 0.62 -7.98
C ARG A 314 -8.24 1.64 -9.07
N LYS A 315 -8.44 1.16 -10.28
CA LYS A 315 -8.90 1.95 -11.42
C LYS A 315 -10.35 2.34 -11.18
N ASN A 316 -10.67 3.62 -11.40
CA ASN A 316 -12.03 4.11 -11.30
C ASN A 316 -12.89 3.46 -12.39
N SER A 317 -13.74 2.51 -11.99
CA SER A 317 -14.65 1.80 -12.89
C SER A 317 -16.00 1.63 -12.22
N PHE A 318 -17.07 2.01 -12.93
CA PHE A 318 -18.45 1.84 -12.49
C PHE A 318 -18.77 0.41 -12.07
N VAL A 319 -18.30 -0.58 -12.86
CA VAL A 319 -18.52 -2.01 -12.59
C VAL A 319 -17.89 -2.42 -11.27
N SER A 320 -16.71 -1.88 -10.96
CA SER A 320 -16.02 -2.15 -9.70
C SER A 320 -16.74 -1.53 -8.50
N GLY A 321 -17.21 -0.28 -8.60
CA GLY A 321 -17.96 0.38 -7.53
C GLY A 321 -19.32 -0.29 -7.28
N PHE A 322 -20.03 -0.63 -8.36
CA PHE A 322 -21.35 -1.26 -8.29
C PHE A 322 -21.30 -2.67 -7.67
N ALA A 323 -20.35 -3.52 -8.09
CA ALA A 323 -20.21 -4.89 -7.57
C ALA A 323 -19.95 -4.93 -6.05
N ARG A 324 -19.29 -3.91 -5.47
CA ARG A 324 -19.04 -3.84 -4.03
C ARG A 324 -20.26 -3.47 -3.21
N LYS A 325 -21.16 -2.65 -3.76
CA LYS A 325 -22.43 -2.29 -3.10
C LYS A 325 -23.39 -3.47 -3.08
N GLN A 326 -23.16 -4.48 -3.91
CA GLN A 326 -23.92 -5.72 -3.88
C GLN A 326 -23.32 -6.69 -2.86
N ALA A 327 -24.16 -7.19 -1.97
CA ALA A 327 -23.79 -8.18 -0.95
C ALA A 327 -23.58 -9.60 -1.51
N VAL A 328 -23.74 -9.81 -2.84
CA VAL A 328 -23.67 -11.13 -3.46
C VAL A 328 -22.27 -11.38 -4.00
N THR A 329 -21.52 -12.25 -3.34
CA THR A 329 -20.21 -12.71 -3.82
C THR A 329 -20.39 -13.70 -4.97
N VAL A 330 -20.08 -13.29 -6.21
CA VAL A 330 -20.09 -14.18 -7.37
C VAL A 330 -18.73 -14.86 -7.49
N ARG A 331 -18.64 -16.15 -7.14
CA ARG A 331 -17.39 -16.92 -7.20
C ARG A 331 -17.19 -17.57 -8.56
N ALA A 332 -16.79 -16.78 -9.56
CA ALA A 332 -16.58 -17.22 -10.94
C ALA A 332 -15.23 -16.77 -11.50
N LYS A 333 -14.77 -17.39 -12.60
CA LYS A 333 -13.57 -16.96 -13.34
C LYS A 333 -13.62 -15.48 -13.73
N GLY A 334 -14.80 -14.99 -14.14
CA GLY A 334 -15.01 -13.59 -14.47
C GLY A 334 -14.75 -12.65 -13.30
N GLU A 335 -15.05 -13.09 -12.07
CA GLU A 335 -14.80 -12.30 -10.86
C GLU A 335 -13.31 -12.19 -10.54
N ILE A 336 -12.55 -13.28 -10.70
CA ILE A 336 -11.09 -13.26 -10.53
C ILE A 336 -10.45 -12.27 -11.52
N VAL A 337 -10.89 -12.32 -12.79
CA VAL A 337 -10.44 -11.38 -13.83
C VAL A 337 -10.82 -9.93 -13.47
N ARG A 338 -12.03 -9.71 -12.94
CA ARG A 338 -12.49 -8.38 -12.50
C ARG A 338 -11.64 -7.85 -11.34
N ILE A 339 -11.41 -8.65 -10.29
CA ILE A 339 -10.60 -8.28 -9.13
C ILE A 339 -9.19 -7.88 -9.60
N ILE A 340 -8.52 -8.73 -10.37
CA ILE A 340 -7.17 -8.45 -10.86
C ILE A 340 -7.13 -7.17 -11.70
N ASN A 341 -8.02 -7.03 -12.68
CA ASN A 341 -8.04 -5.88 -13.57
C ASN A 341 -8.49 -4.58 -12.90
N SER A 342 -9.13 -4.66 -11.73
CA SER A 342 -9.52 -3.50 -10.94
C SER A 342 -8.33 -2.75 -10.38
N PHE A 343 -7.17 -3.40 -10.19
CA PHE A 343 -5.96 -2.75 -9.66
C PHE A 343 -5.11 -2.10 -10.75
N GLU A 344 -4.50 -0.96 -10.44
CA GLU A 344 -3.51 -0.32 -11.34
C GLU A 344 -2.31 -1.24 -11.62
N ALA A 345 -1.92 -2.08 -10.65
CA ALA A 345 -0.85 -3.08 -10.76
C ALA A 345 -1.06 -4.08 -11.92
N SER A 346 -2.29 -4.29 -12.40
CA SER A 346 -2.58 -5.13 -13.58
C SER A 346 -1.97 -4.61 -14.88
N LYS A 347 -1.45 -3.37 -14.91
CA LYS A 347 -0.66 -2.86 -16.04
C LYS A 347 0.59 -3.71 -16.32
N TYR A 348 1.14 -4.37 -15.30
CA TYR A 348 2.36 -5.19 -15.40
C TYR A 348 2.12 -6.66 -15.74
N LEU A 349 0.95 -7.19 -15.37
CA LEU A 349 0.68 -8.63 -15.38
C LEU A 349 -0.69 -8.90 -16.00
N GLU A 350 -0.71 -9.76 -17.00
CA GLU A 350 -1.95 -10.24 -17.63
C GLU A 350 -2.28 -11.65 -17.16
N LEU A 351 -3.43 -11.85 -16.53
CA LEU A 351 -3.92 -13.19 -16.21
C LEU A 351 -4.31 -13.94 -17.50
N LYS A 352 -3.70 -15.10 -17.76
CA LYS A 352 -3.99 -15.96 -18.92
C LYS A 352 -4.84 -17.17 -18.55
N HIS A 353 -4.44 -17.89 -17.51
CA HIS A 353 -5.06 -19.15 -17.11
C HIS A 353 -5.28 -19.23 -15.60
N ILE A 354 -6.29 -20.01 -15.22
CA ILE A 354 -6.60 -20.37 -13.85
C ILE A 354 -6.70 -21.88 -13.81
N GLU A 355 -5.92 -22.51 -12.94
CA GLU A 355 -5.86 -23.96 -12.78
C GLU A 355 -6.16 -24.31 -11.32
N ILE A 356 -6.96 -25.35 -11.08
CA ILE A 356 -7.24 -25.87 -9.74
C ILE A 356 -6.61 -27.25 -9.64
N SER A 357 -5.82 -27.47 -8.58
CA SER A 357 -5.12 -28.73 -8.35
C SER A 357 -5.18 -29.15 -6.88
N GLU A 358 -5.09 -30.45 -6.61
CA GLU A 358 -5.12 -30.99 -5.24
C GLU A 358 -3.81 -30.79 -4.49
N ARG A 359 -2.68 -30.56 -5.18
CA ARG A 359 -1.35 -30.44 -4.58
C ARG A 359 -0.51 -29.37 -5.26
N ALA A 360 0.40 -28.78 -4.48
CA ALA A 360 1.34 -27.79 -4.98
C ALA A 360 2.31 -28.48 -5.94
N ASN A 361 2.51 -27.91 -7.13
CA ASN A 361 3.46 -28.46 -8.10
C ASN A 361 4.47 -27.42 -8.55
N GLY A 362 5.75 -27.61 -8.22
CA GLY A 362 6.82 -26.69 -8.58
C GLY A 362 7.09 -25.59 -7.53
N MET A 363 8.02 -24.71 -7.87
CA MET A 363 8.52 -23.69 -6.95
C MET A 363 7.52 -22.52 -6.81
N LYS A 364 7.14 -22.19 -5.57
CA LYS A 364 6.29 -21.01 -5.29
C LYS A 364 6.98 -19.72 -5.77
N GLN A 365 6.31 -19.01 -6.67
CA GLN A 365 6.77 -17.72 -7.23
C GLN A 365 6.10 -16.50 -6.57
N THR A 366 5.16 -16.75 -5.66
CA THR A 366 4.45 -15.73 -4.88
C THR A 366 4.45 -16.07 -3.40
N TYR A 367 4.19 -15.06 -2.58
CA TYR A 367 4.00 -15.16 -1.14
C TYR A 367 2.69 -14.48 -0.72
N GLY A 368 2.18 -14.82 0.47
CA GLY A 368 1.00 -14.16 1.03
C GLY A 368 1.38 -12.81 1.64
N MET A 369 0.68 -11.74 1.25
CA MET A 369 0.92 -10.39 1.79
C MET A 369 0.10 -10.08 3.04
N ASN A 370 -0.86 -10.94 3.41
CA ASN A 370 -1.70 -10.78 4.60
C ASN A 370 -1.58 -12.00 5.53
N PRO A 371 -0.37 -12.38 6.00
CA PRO A 371 -0.21 -13.56 6.85
C PRO A 371 -0.92 -13.45 8.21
N PHE A 372 -1.22 -12.23 8.65
CA PHE A 372 -1.95 -11.90 9.87
C PHE A 372 -3.48 -12.08 9.75
N ILE A 373 -4.01 -12.26 8.54
CA ILE A 373 -5.42 -12.57 8.33
C ILE A 373 -5.60 -14.08 8.42
N SER A 374 -5.97 -14.57 9.60
CA SER A 374 -6.27 -15.99 9.80
C SER A 374 -7.69 -16.32 9.32
N ASP A 375 -7.79 -17.32 8.45
CA ASP A 375 -9.06 -17.92 8.09
C ASP A 375 -9.41 -18.96 9.17
N ASN A 376 -9.98 -18.50 10.29
CA ASN A 376 -10.23 -19.27 11.53
C ASN A 376 -11.13 -20.51 11.36
N VAL A 377 -11.51 -20.88 10.13
CA VAL A 377 -12.51 -21.90 9.83
C VAL A 377 -11.90 -23.19 9.25
N ARG A 378 -10.71 -23.17 8.62
CA ARG A 378 -10.13 -24.37 7.97
C ARG A 378 -8.60 -24.43 8.02
N VAL A 379 -8.06 -25.63 8.23
CA VAL A 379 -6.62 -25.92 8.17
C VAL A 379 -6.12 -25.76 6.73
N GLU A 380 -5.02 -25.01 6.53
CA GLU A 380 -4.47 -24.76 5.19
C GLU A 380 -4.10 -26.04 4.41
N SER A 381 -3.84 -27.16 5.08
CA SER A 381 -3.44 -28.44 4.49
C SER A 381 -4.49 -29.06 3.58
N ASP A 382 -5.77 -28.72 3.80
CA ASP A 382 -6.89 -29.37 3.12
C ASP A 382 -7.44 -28.53 1.96
N LYS A 383 -6.87 -27.35 1.72
CA LYS A 383 -7.31 -26.43 0.66
C LYS A 383 -6.73 -26.85 -0.68
N LYS A 384 -7.59 -26.95 -1.69
CA LYS A 384 -7.16 -27.06 -3.10
C LYS A 384 -6.38 -25.81 -3.50
N ILE A 385 -5.47 -25.97 -4.43
CA ILE A 385 -4.61 -24.89 -4.90
C ILE A 385 -5.21 -24.27 -6.15
N MET A 386 -5.45 -22.97 -6.10
CA MET A 386 -5.86 -22.16 -7.25
C MET A 386 -4.63 -21.43 -7.80
N ARG A 387 -4.10 -21.92 -8.91
CA ARG A 387 -2.95 -21.34 -9.59
C ARG A 387 -3.39 -20.34 -10.64
N LEU A 388 -2.94 -19.10 -10.47
CA LEU A 388 -3.16 -17.98 -11.37
C LEU A 388 -1.92 -17.80 -12.25
N ARG A 389 -2.06 -18.07 -13.55
CA ARG A 389 -0.95 -17.95 -14.50
C ARG A 389 -0.94 -16.59 -15.18
N PHE A 390 0.16 -15.86 -15.03
CA PHE A 390 0.31 -14.50 -15.54
C PHE A 390 1.34 -14.42 -16.66
N ARG A 391 1.09 -13.54 -17.63
CA ARG A 391 2.07 -13.11 -18.63
C ARG A 391 2.53 -11.68 -18.29
N PRO A 392 3.84 -11.41 -18.22
CA PRO A 392 4.36 -10.04 -18.07
C PRO A 392 4.01 -9.18 -19.30
N ARG A 393 3.58 -7.93 -19.09
CA ARG A 393 3.13 -7.04 -20.18
C ARG A 393 4.25 -6.22 -20.83
N GLU A 394 5.35 -5.91 -20.13
CA GLU A 394 6.68 -5.49 -20.66
C GLU A 394 7.58 -5.09 -19.48
N GLY A 395 8.91 -5.21 -19.64
CA GLY A 395 9.91 -4.83 -18.65
C GLY A 395 10.20 -5.91 -17.59
N ASN A 396 11.47 -6.35 -17.50
CA ASN A 396 11.91 -7.25 -16.43
C ASN A 396 12.23 -6.44 -15.16
N SER A 397 11.21 -6.10 -14.40
CA SER A 397 11.37 -5.40 -13.12
C SER A 397 11.65 -6.40 -11.98
N PHE A 398 12.58 -6.07 -11.09
CA PHE A 398 12.92 -6.91 -9.94
C PHE A 398 11.75 -7.07 -8.94
N ILE A 399 10.69 -6.27 -9.07
CA ILE A 399 9.47 -6.34 -8.26
C ILE A 399 8.32 -7.14 -8.90
N LEU A 400 8.53 -7.78 -10.06
CA LEU A 400 7.45 -8.45 -10.81
C LEU A 400 6.74 -9.55 -10.00
N ASN A 401 7.50 -10.40 -9.29
CA ASN A 401 6.94 -11.43 -8.40
C ASN A 401 6.18 -10.82 -7.21
N ASP A 402 6.60 -9.65 -6.74
CA ASP A 402 5.98 -8.96 -5.62
C ASP A 402 4.62 -8.37 -6.07
N LEU A 403 4.56 -7.75 -7.25
CA LEU A 403 3.30 -7.30 -7.86
C LEU A 403 2.33 -8.46 -8.13
N MET A 404 2.86 -9.61 -8.55
CA MET A 404 2.06 -10.84 -8.70
C MET A 404 1.53 -11.32 -7.35
N SER A 405 2.36 -11.30 -6.30
CA SER A 405 1.98 -11.67 -4.94
C SER A 405 0.88 -10.77 -4.38
N PHE A 406 0.91 -9.47 -4.70
CA PHE A 406 -0.16 -8.53 -4.38
C PHE A 406 -1.49 -8.93 -5.03
N LEU A 407 -1.51 -9.12 -6.36
CA LEU A 407 -2.73 -9.49 -7.08
C LEU A 407 -3.30 -10.84 -6.61
N VAL A 408 -2.43 -11.81 -6.32
CA VAL A 408 -2.83 -13.12 -5.80
C VAL A 408 -3.38 -13.00 -4.37
N SER A 409 -2.78 -12.16 -3.52
CA SER A 409 -3.25 -11.94 -2.15
C SER A 409 -4.63 -11.25 -2.13
N GLU A 410 -4.90 -10.35 -3.07
CA GLU A 410 -6.23 -9.77 -3.25
C GLU A 410 -7.25 -10.84 -3.64
N VAL A 411 -6.93 -11.72 -4.58
CA VAL A 411 -7.83 -12.84 -4.93
C VAL A 411 -8.03 -13.79 -3.73
N GLN A 412 -6.98 -14.08 -2.97
CA GLN A 412 -7.05 -14.95 -1.79
C GLN A 412 -8.10 -14.49 -0.77
N MET A 413 -8.29 -13.18 -0.57
CA MET A 413 -9.30 -12.65 0.35
C MET A 413 -10.74 -12.96 -0.09
N TYR A 414 -11.01 -13.07 -1.39
CA TYR A 414 -12.34 -13.37 -1.93
C TYR A 414 -12.60 -14.88 -2.10
N PHE A 415 -11.53 -15.69 -2.13
CA PHE A 415 -11.58 -17.14 -2.36
C PHE A 415 -10.90 -17.92 -1.21
N PRO A 416 -11.38 -17.77 0.05
CA PRO A 416 -10.77 -18.41 1.22
C PRO A 416 -10.73 -19.94 1.15
N GLU A 417 -11.62 -20.57 0.39
CA GLU A 417 -11.66 -22.03 0.22
C GLU A 417 -10.46 -22.62 -0.55
N TYR A 418 -9.70 -21.78 -1.26
CA TYR A 418 -8.51 -22.18 -2.01
C TYR A 418 -7.25 -21.62 -1.36
N LYS A 419 -6.12 -22.25 -1.64
CA LYS A 419 -4.79 -21.65 -1.52
C LYS A 419 -4.41 -21.05 -2.86
N CYS A 420 -4.47 -19.73 -2.98
CA CYS A 420 -4.13 -19.02 -4.20
C CYS A 420 -2.61 -18.87 -4.35
N GLU A 421 -2.10 -19.14 -5.54
CA GLU A 421 -0.69 -18.93 -5.88
C GLU A 421 -0.54 -18.39 -7.30
N GLY A 422 0.49 -17.58 -7.53
CA GLY A 422 0.83 -17.04 -8.84
C GLY A 422 1.99 -17.79 -9.49
N ALA A 423 1.94 -17.92 -10.80
CA ALA A 423 3.07 -18.39 -11.61
C ALA A 423 3.16 -17.59 -12.91
N LEU A 424 4.37 -17.33 -13.38
CA LEU A 424 4.58 -16.81 -14.73
C LEU A 424 4.34 -17.91 -15.78
N SER A 425 3.69 -17.53 -16.89
CA SER A 425 3.30 -18.42 -18.00
C SER A 425 4.40 -18.62 -19.02
#